data_AF-A0A6I8LZ06-F1
#
_entry.id   AF-A0A6I8LZ06-F1
#
_cell.length_a   1.000
_cell.length_b   1.000
_cell.length_c   1.000
_cell.angle_alpha   90.00
_cell.angle_beta   90.00
_cell.angle_gamma   90.00
#
_symmetry.space_group_name_H-M   'P 1'
#
loop_
_entity.id
_entity.type
_entity.pdbx_description
1 polymer ?
#
loop_
_entity_poly.entity_id
_entity_poly.type
_entity_poly.pdbx_seq_one_letter_code
_entity_poly.pdbx_strand_id
1 'polypeptide(L)'
;MTTLNTTSDMSAVGALATGESWIELVPAVHGDPRQISFPAVIEPRRHHGVWVRPRLRRNVAEAMCEWLNLVYPTDPDWYPLARFEGDLLVVFTGDSAHHRHEIAAEVDGRYPLGELGRWFLSGPTRARRSRRCGARRHPRQPSEGETLVSCDPRTHSRNVFPGRVEIPADTGRCVVILRPEVADAVADYCTRANQDLPDDYPLVHFDGDTLVHVHQHLRAREGYLPWRIEPGADGTYRIDSDEWIFRMAPRKSEGIPFSFRLHQPRRGTWA
;
A
#
# COMPACT_ATOMS: atom_id res chain seq x y z
N MET A 1 -5.40 30.89 -17.21
CA MET A 1 -5.31 30.04 -16.01
C MET A 1 -6.56 29.17 -15.98
N THR A 2 -6.42 27.93 -16.43
CA THR A 2 -7.55 27.00 -16.57
C THR A 2 -7.46 26.01 -15.41
N THR A 3 -8.23 26.24 -14.35
CA THR A 3 -8.46 25.26 -13.29
C THR A 3 -9.34 24.15 -13.84
N LEU A 4 -8.70 23.09 -14.36
CA LEU A 4 -9.39 21.89 -14.84
C LEU A 4 -9.62 20.92 -13.67
N ASN A 5 -10.88 20.56 -13.47
CA ASN A 5 -11.37 19.55 -12.53
C ASN A 5 -10.99 18.13 -12.99
N THR A 6 -9.70 17.81 -13.05
CA THR A 6 -9.16 16.50 -13.51
C THR A 6 -9.45 15.33 -12.55
N THR A 7 -10.20 15.55 -11.47
CA THR A 7 -10.47 14.53 -10.45
C THR A 7 -11.65 13.60 -10.79
N SER A 8 -12.49 13.97 -11.77
CA SER A 8 -13.71 13.22 -12.08
C SER A 8 -13.47 12.04 -13.05
N ASP A 9 -12.69 12.23 -14.13
CA ASP A 9 -12.53 11.18 -15.17
C ASP A 9 -11.47 10.11 -14.84
N MET A 10 -10.50 10.41 -13.97
CA MET A 10 -9.56 9.38 -13.50
C MET A 10 -10.20 8.35 -12.54
N SER A 11 -11.49 8.48 -12.20
CA SER A 11 -12.13 7.54 -11.26
C SER A 11 -12.45 6.19 -11.88
N ALA A 12 -12.71 6.11 -13.19
CA ALA A 12 -13.08 4.87 -13.88
C ALA A 12 -11.87 3.98 -14.20
N VAL A 13 -10.68 4.58 -14.31
CA VAL A 13 -9.40 3.85 -14.44
C VAL A 13 -8.93 3.26 -13.10
N GLY A 14 -9.54 3.67 -11.99
CA GLY A 14 -9.07 3.41 -10.64
C GLY A 14 -9.64 2.19 -9.90
N ALA A 15 -10.28 1.23 -10.57
CA ALA A 15 -10.64 -0.04 -9.93
C ALA A 15 -9.61 -1.13 -10.27
N LEU A 16 -9.19 -1.90 -9.27
CA LEU A 16 -8.37 -3.08 -9.48
C LEU A 16 -9.20 -4.16 -10.18
N ALA A 17 -8.69 -4.74 -11.26
CA ALA A 17 -9.19 -6.01 -11.78
C ALA A 17 -8.57 -7.20 -11.02
N THR A 18 -9.10 -8.40 -11.24
CA THR A 18 -8.58 -9.63 -10.61
C THR A 18 -7.08 -9.78 -10.85
N GLY A 19 -6.33 -9.96 -9.76
CA GLY A 19 -4.87 -10.13 -9.78
C GLY A 19 -4.07 -8.82 -9.94
N GLU A 20 -4.73 -7.67 -9.98
CA GLU A 20 -4.05 -6.37 -10.01
C GLU A 20 -3.68 -5.90 -8.60
N SER A 21 -2.61 -5.11 -8.53
CA SER A 21 -2.17 -4.37 -7.35
C SER A 21 -1.89 -2.94 -7.74
N TRP A 22 -2.00 -2.05 -6.77
CA TRP A 22 -1.62 -0.65 -6.96
C TRP A 22 -0.10 -0.54 -7.06
N ILE A 23 0.36 0.19 -8.06
CA ILE A 23 1.75 0.56 -8.24
C ILE A 23 1.92 2.06 -8.36
N GLU A 24 3.10 2.56 -8.08
CA GLU A 24 3.48 3.93 -8.34
C GLU A 24 4.85 4.01 -9.01
N LEU A 25 5.03 5.03 -9.86
CA LEU A 25 6.34 5.40 -10.39
C LEU A 25 7.01 6.35 -9.41
N VAL A 26 8.19 5.99 -8.90
CA VAL A 26 8.94 6.86 -7.98
C VAL A 26 10.13 7.48 -8.71
N PRO A 27 10.18 8.81 -8.88
CA PRO A 27 11.41 9.49 -9.29
C PRO A 27 12.42 9.46 -8.13
N ALA A 28 13.72 9.40 -8.41
CA ALA A 28 14.71 8.98 -7.43
C ALA A 28 14.92 9.91 -6.22
N VAL A 29 14.33 11.12 -6.16
CA VAL A 29 14.73 12.13 -5.16
C VAL A 29 13.59 12.98 -4.56
N HIS A 30 12.34 12.95 -5.05
CA HIS A 30 11.34 13.95 -4.61
C HIS A 30 10.06 13.33 -4.00
N GLY A 31 9.82 13.65 -2.72
CA GLY A 31 8.57 13.39 -1.99
C GLY A 31 7.43 14.35 -2.36
N ASP A 32 7.27 14.67 -3.65
CA ASP A 32 6.27 15.62 -4.14
C ASP A 32 4.85 14.97 -4.20
N PRO A 33 3.78 15.66 -3.74
CA PRO A 33 2.37 15.23 -3.73
C PRO A 33 1.69 14.95 -5.10
N ARG A 34 2.44 14.84 -6.20
CA ARG A 34 1.94 14.51 -7.54
C ARG A 34 1.99 13.02 -7.90
N GLN A 35 2.43 12.17 -6.98
CA GLN A 35 2.45 10.72 -7.16
C GLN A 35 1.03 10.18 -7.36
N ILE A 36 0.80 9.54 -8.51
CA ILE A 36 -0.43 8.80 -8.83
C ILE A 36 -0.11 7.31 -8.85
N SER A 37 -1.07 6.51 -8.40
CA SER A 37 -1.00 5.07 -8.38
C SER A 37 -1.84 4.49 -9.52
N PHE A 38 -1.36 3.41 -10.12
CA PHE A 38 -1.99 2.75 -11.26
C PHE A 38 -2.24 1.27 -10.95
N PRO A 39 -3.37 0.68 -11.37
CA PRO A 39 -3.58 -0.77 -11.31
C PRO A 39 -2.65 -1.54 -12.25
N ALA A 40 -1.98 -2.59 -11.76
CA ALA A 40 -1.12 -3.42 -12.59
C ALA A 40 -1.13 -4.88 -12.13
N VAL A 41 -0.96 -5.81 -13.08
CA VAL A 41 -0.49 -7.16 -12.73
C VAL A 41 1.00 -7.09 -12.48
N ILE A 42 1.47 -7.76 -11.42
CA ILE A 42 2.87 -7.73 -11.01
C ILE A 42 3.53 -9.03 -11.39
N GLU A 43 4.60 -8.98 -12.17
CA GLU A 43 5.39 -10.19 -12.41
C GLU A 43 6.05 -10.68 -11.11
N PRO A 44 6.25 -12.00 -10.95
CA PRO A 44 6.93 -12.54 -9.78
C PRO A 44 8.35 -11.99 -9.62
N ARG A 45 9.07 -11.77 -10.73
CA ARG A 45 10.45 -11.31 -10.73
C ARG A 45 10.54 -9.83 -10.35
N ARG A 46 11.62 -9.47 -9.66
CA ARG A 46 11.97 -8.06 -9.36
C ARG A 46 12.98 -7.51 -10.35
N HIS A 47 12.89 -6.21 -10.60
CA HIS A 47 13.90 -5.45 -11.32
C HIS A 47 14.78 -4.73 -10.28
N HIS A 48 16.10 -4.92 -10.35
CA HIS A 48 17.08 -4.38 -9.38
C HIS A 48 16.68 -4.55 -7.89
N GLY A 49 16.11 -5.70 -7.55
CA GLY A 49 15.75 -6.09 -6.18
C GLY A 49 14.44 -5.48 -5.67
N VAL A 50 14.35 -4.15 -5.60
CA VAL A 50 13.21 -3.47 -4.95
C VAL A 50 12.08 -3.08 -5.91
N TRP A 51 12.34 -3.02 -7.22
CA TRP A 51 11.34 -2.55 -8.18
C TRP A 51 10.49 -3.70 -8.68
N VAL A 52 9.18 -3.46 -8.72
CA VAL A 52 8.25 -4.40 -9.35
C VAL A 52 8.30 -4.27 -10.86
N ARG A 53 7.91 -5.34 -11.56
CA ARG A 53 7.74 -5.34 -13.02
C ARG A 53 6.25 -5.36 -13.35
N PRO A 54 5.63 -4.19 -13.58
CA PRO A 54 4.19 -4.11 -13.76
C PRO A 54 3.79 -4.33 -15.22
N ARG A 55 2.59 -4.88 -15.39
CA ARG A 55 1.92 -5.07 -16.68
C ARG A 55 0.58 -4.37 -16.65
N LEU A 56 0.46 -3.31 -17.46
CA LEU A 56 -0.73 -2.47 -17.49
C LEU A 56 -1.70 -2.93 -18.56
N ARG A 57 -2.99 -3.02 -18.24
CA ARG A 57 -4.03 -3.10 -19.28
C ARG A 57 -4.11 -1.77 -20.04
N ARG A 58 -4.57 -1.81 -21.30
CA ARG A 58 -4.56 -0.66 -22.23
C ARG A 58 -5.04 0.66 -21.62
N ASN A 59 -6.24 0.67 -21.05
CA ASN A 59 -6.85 1.89 -20.51
C ASN A 59 -6.08 2.46 -19.29
N VAL A 60 -5.34 1.62 -18.55
CA VAL A 60 -4.48 2.10 -17.46
C VAL A 60 -3.18 2.66 -18.01
N ALA A 61 -2.61 2.03 -19.04
CA ALA A 61 -1.43 2.55 -19.73
C ALA A 61 -1.70 3.92 -20.39
N GLU A 62 -2.90 4.13 -20.95
CA GLU A 62 -3.33 5.43 -21.50
C GLU A 62 -3.40 6.51 -20.42
N ALA A 63 -4.04 6.22 -19.28
CA ALA A 63 -4.09 7.16 -18.17
C ALA A 63 -2.71 7.48 -17.58
N MET A 64 -1.81 6.48 -17.55
CA MET A 64 -0.41 6.70 -17.18
C MET A 64 0.29 7.63 -18.17
N CYS A 65 0.08 7.48 -19.48
CA CYS A 65 0.65 8.38 -20.48
C CYS A 65 0.16 9.83 -20.31
N GLU A 66 -1.14 10.00 -20.10
CA GLU A 66 -1.73 11.32 -19.86
C GLU A 66 -1.12 11.97 -18.62
N TRP A 67 -0.99 11.22 -17.52
CA TRP A 67 -0.35 11.72 -16.31
C TRP A 67 1.12 12.05 -16.53
N LEU A 68 1.89 11.19 -17.20
CA LEU A 68 3.31 11.43 -17.52
C LEU A 68 3.49 12.71 -18.32
N ASN A 69 2.68 12.92 -19.37
CA ASN A 69 2.73 14.14 -20.18
C ASN A 69 2.26 15.39 -19.43
N LEU A 70 1.41 15.23 -18.40
CA LEU A 70 1.01 16.33 -17.53
C LEU A 70 2.14 16.74 -16.58
N VAL A 71 2.90 15.79 -16.04
CA VAL A 71 3.99 16.09 -15.09
C VAL A 71 5.31 16.43 -15.77
N TYR A 72 5.54 15.93 -16.99
CA TYR A 72 6.78 16.14 -17.76
C TYR A 72 7.19 17.63 -17.88
N PRO A 73 6.31 18.59 -18.21
CA PRO A 73 6.70 20.00 -18.32
C PRO A 73 7.12 20.63 -16.99
N THR A 74 6.75 20.03 -15.86
CA THR A 74 7.21 20.49 -14.55
C THR A 74 8.58 19.91 -14.23
N ASP A 75 8.82 18.66 -14.60
CA ASP A 75 10.00 17.94 -14.18
C ASP A 75 10.49 16.90 -15.23
N PRO A 76 11.07 17.37 -16.34
CA PRO A 76 11.41 16.53 -17.50
C PRO A 76 12.62 15.63 -17.27
N ASP A 77 13.45 15.92 -16.25
CA ASP A 77 14.62 15.11 -15.89
C ASP A 77 14.20 13.83 -15.16
N TRP A 78 13.02 13.85 -14.52
CA TRP A 78 12.55 12.78 -13.64
C TRP A 78 11.41 11.95 -14.24
N TYR A 79 10.60 12.53 -15.12
CA TYR A 79 9.48 11.84 -15.76
C TYR A 79 9.72 11.70 -17.27
N PRO A 80 9.41 10.54 -17.88
CA PRO A 80 9.45 10.40 -19.33
C PRO A 80 8.23 11.03 -20.00
N LEU A 81 8.36 11.35 -21.30
CA LEU A 81 7.21 11.54 -22.18
C LEU A 81 6.69 10.19 -22.64
N ALA A 82 5.38 10.06 -22.82
CA ALA A 82 4.79 8.82 -23.31
C ALA A 82 3.59 9.08 -24.22
N ARG A 83 3.43 8.28 -25.26
CA ARG A 83 2.24 8.33 -26.13
C ARG A 83 2.00 6.99 -26.80
N PHE A 84 0.77 6.81 -27.27
CA PHE A 84 0.44 5.67 -28.11
C PHE A 84 0.67 5.97 -29.59
N GLU A 85 1.27 5.01 -30.29
CA GLU A 85 1.33 4.93 -31.75
C GLU A 85 0.59 3.66 -32.19
N GLY A 86 -0.71 3.79 -32.44
CA GLY A 86 -1.59 2.63 -32.62
C GLY A 86 -1.63 1.77 -31.34
N ASP A 87 -1.22 0.52 -31.47
CA ASP A 87 -1.18 -0.45 -30.36
C ASP A 87 0.14 -0.43 -29.57
N LEU A 88 1.12 0.37 -29.99
CA LEU A 88 2.41 0.49 -29.30
C LEU A 88 2.36 1.64 -28.29
N LEU A 89 2.76 1.35 -27.06
CA LEU A 89 3.11 2.38 -26.09
C LEU A 89 4.57 2.81 -26.35
N VAL A 90 4.76 4.08 -26.69
CA VAL A 90 6.07 4.67 -26.95
C VAL A 90 6.44 5.59 -25.78
N VAL A 91 7.57 5.29 -25.12
CA VAL A 91 8.08 6.05 -23.98
C VAL A 91 9.44 6.64 -24.34
N PHE A 92 9.65 7.92 -24.06
CA PHE A 92 10.88 8.65 -24.33
C PHE A 92 11.61 8.97 -23.03
N THR A 93 12.82 8.42 -22.86
CA THR A 93 13.63 8.55 -21.64
C THR A 93 14.99 9.21 -21.90
N GLY A 94 15.68 9.62 -20.84
CA GLY A 94 17.03 10.20 -20.87
C GLY A 94 17.03 11.73 -21.06
N ASP A 95 18.20 12.34 -20.96
CA ASP A 95 18.36 13.79 -21.13
C ASP A 95 17.77 14.21 -22.49
N SER A 96 16.82 15.14 -22.45
CA SER A 96 16.10 15.63 -23.64
C SER A 96 15.30 14.57 -24.43
N ALA A 97 14.85 13.49 -23.77
CA ALA A 97 13.90 12.52 -24.34
C ALA A 97 14.41 11.77 -25.61
N HIS A 98 15.71 11.54 -25.72
CA HIS A 98 16.33 10.96 -26.92
C HIS A 98 16.22 9.44 -27.05
N HIS A 99 15.96 8.70 -25.96
CA HIS A 99 15.81 7.24 -26.04
C HIS A 99 14.35 6.86 -26.19
N ARG A 100 14.00 6.36 -27.38
CA ARG A 100 12.67 5.84 -27.73
C ARG A 100 12.58 4.36 -27.33
N HIS A 101 11.60 4.03 -26.50
CA HIS A 101 11.23 2.67 -26.13
C HIS A 101 9.87 2.33 -26.72
N GLU A 102 9.77 1.23 -27.44
CA GLU A 102 8.53 0.74 -28.03
C GLU A 102 8.05 -0.49 -27.26
N ILE A 103 6.84 -0.42 -26.74
CA ILE A 103 6.26 -1.44 -25.88
C ILE A 103 4.98 -1.94 -26.53
N ALA A 104 5.03 -3.15 -27.05
CA ALA A 104 3.84 -3.84 -27.53
C ALA A 104 3.05 -4.43 -26.36
N ALA A 105 1.74 -4.54 -26.55
CA ALA A 105 0.94 -5.40 -25.68
C ALA A 105 1.37 -6.86 -25.88
N GLU A 106 1.45 -7.61 -24.78
CA GLU A 106 1.67 -9.05 -24.82
C GLU A 106 0.39 -9.81 -25.15
N VAL A 107 0.48 -11.14 -25.19
CA VAL A 107 -0.63 -12.06 -25.54
C VAL A 107 -1.88 -11.85 -24.67
N ASP A 108 -1.71 -11.41 -23.42
CA ASP A 108 -2.81 -11.12 -22.49
C ASP A 108 -3.36 -9.68 -22.63
N GLY A 109 -2.92 -8.93 -23.65
CA GLY A 109 -3.33 -7.55 -23.91
C GLY A 109 -2.75 -6.53 -22.93
N ARG A 110 -1.68 -6.88 -22.19
CA ARG A 110 -1.04 -5.98 -21.21
C ARG A 110 0.32 -5.50 -21.68
N TYR A 111 0.65 -4.27 -21.31
CA TYR A 111 1.89 -3.57 -21.63
C TYR A 111 2.92 -3.80 -20.52
N PRO A 112 4.02 -4.52 -20.78
CA PRO A 112 5.06 -4.75 -19.78
C PRO A 112 5.94 -3.51 -19.62
N LEU A 113 5.97 -2.95 -18.41
CA LEU A 113 6.77 -1.76 -18.09
C LEU A 113 7.94 -2.08 -17.16
N GLY A 114 8.25 -3.36 -16.95
CA GLY A 114 9.22 -3.79 -15.95
C GLY A 114 10.65 -3.32 -16.19
N GLU A 115 11.00 -3.00 -17.44
CA GLU A 115 12.32 -2.43 -17.80
C GLU A 115 12.32 -0.90 -17.81
N LEU A 116 11.18 -0.25 -17.57
CA LEU A 116 11.05 1.20 -17.64
C LEU A 116 10.80 1.80 -16.27
N GLY A 117 11.75 2.56 -15.77
CA GLY A 117 11.58 3.32 -14.53
C GLY A 117 11.55 2.45 -13.28
N ARG A 118 11.18 3.07 -12.15
CA ARG A 118 11.27 2.49 -10.81
C ARG A 118 9.87 2.38 -10.22
N TRP A 119 9.31 1.18 -10.30
CA TRP A 119 7.95 0.92 -9.84
C TRP A 119 7.93 0.30 -8.45
N PHE A 120 7.00 0.75 -7.62
CA PHE A 120 6.79 0.24 -6.27
C PHE A 120 5.35 -0.19 -6.06
N LEU A 121 5.12 -1.20 -5.21
CA LEU A 121 3.79 -1.50 -4.70
C LEU A 121 3.31 -0.34 -3.84
N SER A 122 2.09 0.11 -4.08
CA SER A 122 1.49 1.26 -3.42
C SER A 122 0.04 0.96 -2.99
N GLY A 123 -0.69 2.02 -2.69
CA GLY A 123 -2.14 1.99 -2.47
C GLY A 123 -2.79 3.07 -3.35
N PRO A 124 -4.13 3.13 -3.42
CA PRO A 124 -4.81 4.07 -4.28
C PRO A 124 -4.43 5.51 -3.90
N THR A 125 -4.22 6.38 -4.88
CA THR A 125 -3.86 7.79 -4.66
C THR A 125 -4.86 8.51 -3.73
N ARG A 126 -6.13 8.09 -3.77
CA ARG A 126 -7.19 8.59 -2.89
C ARG A 126 -7.05 8.17 -1.44
N ALA A 127 -6.46 7.01 -1.13
CA ALA A 127 -6.17 6.62 0.26
C ALA A 127 -5.15 7.59 0.88
N ARG A 128 -4.16 8.05 0.11
CA ARG A 128 -3.20 9.07 0.57
C ARG A 128 -3.82 10.47 0.72
N ARG A 129 -4.86 10.78 -0.06
CA ARG A 129 -5.61 12.06 -0.04
C ARG A 129 -6.91 11.99 0.75
N SER A 130 -7.13 10.94 1.55
CA SER A 130 -8.37 10.71 2.30
C SER A 130 -8.65 11.85 3.29
N ARG A 131 -9.36 12.88 2.81
CA ARG A 131 -10.19 13.81 3.59
C ARG A 131 -11.50 13.13 4.07
N ARG A 132 -11.69 11.84 3.79
CA ARG A 132 -12.91 11.09 4.16
C ARG A 132 -12.93 10.61 5.60
N CYS A 133 -11.87 10.84 6.39
CA CYS A 133 -11.98 10.83 7.85
C CYS A 133 -12.66 12.13 8.31
N GLY A 134 -13.93 12.29 7.96
CA GLY A 134 -14.76 13.34 8.53
C GLY A 134 -14.91 13.06 10.02
N ALA A 135 -14.00 13.58 10.84
CA ALA A 135 -14.11 13.78 12.28
C ALA A 135 -14.80 12.66 13.10
N ARG A 136 -14.82 11.41 12.62
CA ARG A 136 -15.28 10.27 13.40
C ARG A 136 -14.20 10.07 14.44
N ARG A 137 -14.50 10.42 15.69
CA ARG A 137 -13.70 10.00 16.83
C ARG A 137 -13.49 8.50 16.67
N HIS A 138 -12.25 8.08 16.40
CA HIS A 138 -11.93 6.66 16.30
C HIS A 138 -12.53 5.94 17.50
N PRO A 139 -13.14 4.75 17.33
CA PRO A 139 -13.70 4.01 18.45
C PRO A 139 -12.57 3.74 19.44
N ARG A 140 -12.56 4.44 20.58
CA ARG A 140 -11.54 4.27 21.62
C ARG A 140 -12.01 3.37 22.75
N GLN A 141 -13.30 3.06 22.80
CA GLN A 141 -13.89 2.22 23.83
C GLN A 141 -14.04 0.79 23.30
N PRO A 142 -13.43 -0.20 23.98
CA PRO A 142 -13.68 -1.60 23.69
C PRO A 142 -15.13 -1.99 23.97
N SER A 143 -15.70 -2.78 23.07
CA SER A 143 -16.95 -3.50 23.28
C SER A 143 -16.70 -4.73 24.18
N GLU A 144 -17.77 -5.44 24.54
CA GLU A 144 -17.65 -6.71 25.27
C GLU A 144 -16.75 -7.69 24.51
N GLY A 145 -15.77 -8.27 25.21
CA GLY A 145 -14.77 -9.18 24.61
C GLY A 145 -13.62 -8.50 23.85
N GLU A 146 -13.65 -7.18 23.65
CA GLU A 146 -12.54 -6.43 23.06
C GLU A 146 -11.55 -5.95 24.14
N THR A 147 -10.28 -5.88 23.77
CA THR A 147 -9.22 -5.21 24.54
C THR A 147 -8.56 -4.12 23.68
N LEU A 148 -7.74 -3.29 24.28
CA LEU A 148 -6.96 -2.29 23.55
C LEU A 148 -5.68 -2.91 23.00
N VAL A 149 -5.48 -2.79 21.70
CA VAL A 149 -4.28 -3.24 20.97
C VAL A 149 -3.58 -2.07 20.29
N SER A 150 -2.26 -2.08 20.22
CA SER A 150 -1.44 -1.14 19.46
C SER A 150 -0.75 -1.87 18.33
N CYS A 151 -0.78 -1.31 17.12
CA CYS A 151 0.05 -1.74 15.98
C CYS A 151 1.36 -0.93 15.87
N ASP A 152 1.64 -0.03 16.82
CA ASP A 152 2.90 0.72 16.88
C ASP A 152 3.94 -0.07 17.72
N PRO A 153 5.05 -0.52 17.10
CA PRO A 153 6.08 -1.27 17.82
C PRO A 153 6.90 -0.38 18.79
N ARG A 154 6.85 0.94 18.62
CA ARG A 154 7.65 1.95 19.34
C ARG A 154 6.88 2.64 20.46
N THR A 155 5.55 2.76 20.38
CA THR A 155 4.76 3.44 21.44
C THR A 155 3.67 2.56 22.05
N HIS A 156 3.61 2.57 23.40
CA HIS A 156 2.72 1.71 24.17
C HIS A 156 1.37 2.37 24.54
N SER A 157 1.13 3.65 24.23
CA SER A 157 0.03 4.37 24.91
C SER A 157 -0.75 5.42 24.13
N ARG A 158 -0.33 5.84 22.93
CA ARG A 158 -1.04 6.93 22.21
C ARG A 158 -1.97 6.45 21.10
N ASN A 159 -1.63 5.36 20.42
CA ASN A 159 -2.38 4.86 19.27
C ASN A 159 -2.85 3.43 19.55
N VAL A 160 -3.95 3.33 20.28
CA VAL A 160 -4.56 2.04 20.66
C VAL A 160 -5.96 1.92 20.06
N PHE A 161 -6.31 0.69 19.70
CA PHE A 161 -7.51 0.35 18.96
C PHE A 161 -8.21 -0.81 19.67
N PRO A 162 -9.55 -0.83 19.75
CA PRO A 162 -10.29 -1.99 20.21
C PRO A 162 -10.11 -3.20 19.29
N GLY A 163 -9.85 -4.37 19.86
CA GLY A 163 -9.83 -5.61 19.09
C GLY A 163 -10.06 -6.82 19.98
N ARG A 164 -10.71 -7.84 19.44
CA ARG A 164 -10.75 -9.16 20.09
C ARG A 164 -9.41 -9.84 19.84
N VAL A 165 -8.78 -10.32 20.91
CA VAL A 165 -7.50 -11.02 20.83
C VAL A 165 -7.74 -12.51 21.03
N GLU A 166 -7.32 -13.30 20.06
CA GLU A 166 -7.29 -14.75 20.14
C GLU A 166 -5.83 -15.22 20.15
N ILE A 167 -5.51 -16.18 20.99
CA ILE A 167 -4.18 -16.80 21.04
C ILE A 167 -4.39 -18.30 20.81
N PRO A 168 -4.32 -18.76 19.55
CA PRO A 168 -4.46 -20.18 19.24
C PRO A 168 -3.38 -21.01 19.94
N ALA A 169 -3.77 -22.11 20.56
CA ALA A 169 -2.87 -22.93 21.38
C ALA A 169 -1.74 -23.61 20.59
N ASP A 170 -1.97 -23.81 19.30
CA ASP A 170 -1.06 -24.45 18.35
C ASP A 170 0.05 -23.53 17.86
N THR A 171 -0.24 -22.24 17.68
CA THR A 171 0.73 -21.26 17.17
C THR A 171 1.29 -20.34 18.25
N GLY A 172 0.53 -20.14 19.34
CA GLY A 172 0.84 -19.14 20.36
C GLY A 172 0.85 -17.70 19.83
N ARG A 173 0.37 -17.47 18.60
CA ARG A 173 0.39 -16.16 17.93
C ARG A 173 -0.81 -15.34 18.35
N CYS A 174 -0.58 -14.04 18.56
CA CYS A 174 -1.65 -13.08 18.82
C CYS A 174 -2.39 -12.82 17.52
N VAL A 175 -3.64 -13.25 17.43
CA VAL A 175 -4.54 -12.92 16.33
C VAL A 175 -5.47 -11.81 16.80
N VAL A 176 -5.53 -10.73 16.02
CA VAL A 176 -6.40 -9.59 16.33
C VAL A 176 -7.56 -9.57 15.36
N ILE A 177 -8.76 -9.52 15.91
CA ILE A 177 -10.00 -9.40 15.14
C ILE A 177 -10.56 -8.00 15.36
N LEU A 178 -10.70 -7.26 14.26
CA LEU A 178 -11.14 -5.87 14.24
C LEU A 178 -12.53 -5.76 13.63
N ARG A 179 -13.40 -4.98 14.26
CA ARG A 179 -14.67 -4.56 13.65
C ARG A 179 -14.39 -3.59 12.50
N PRO A 180 -15.30 -3.45 11.50
CA PRO A 180 -15.07 -2.62 10.32
C PRO A 180 -14.57 -1.20 10.62
N GLU A 181 -15.22 -0.51 11.56
CA GLU A 181 -14.86 0.85 11.94
C GLU A 181 -13.51 0.96 12.65
N VAL A 182 -13.02 -0.13 13.25
CA VAL A 182 -11.70 -0.17 13.87
C VAL A 182 -10.63 -0.51 12.83
N ALA A 183 -10.93 -1.42 11.90
CA ALA A 183 -10.05 -1.70 10.76
C ALA A 183 -9.81 -0.43 9.91
N ASP A 184 -10.86 0.38 9.68
CA ASP A 184 -10.76 1.70 9.05
C ASP A 184 -9.83 2.65 9.83
N ALA A 185 -10.00 2.72 11.15
CA ALA A 185 -9.14 3.54 12.01
C ALA A 185 -7.67 3.09 12.00
N VAL A 186 -7.42 1.77 11.97
CA VAL A 186 -6.07 1.19 11.86
C VAL A 186 -5.46 1.51 10.49
N ALA A 187 -6.22 1.33 9.40
CA ALA A 187 -5.76 1.62 8.05
C ALA A 187 -5.35 3.10 7.88
N ASP A 188 -6.18 4.01 8.36
CA ASP A 188 -5.92 5.45 8.33
C ASP A 188 -4.71 5.83 9.20
N TYR A 189 -4.54 5.22 10.38
CA TYR A 189 -3.35 5.43 11.20
C TYR A 189 -2.08 4.95 10.49
N CYS A 190 -2.06 3.71 10.01
CA CYS A 190 -0.90 3.12 9.33
C CYS A 190 -0.53 3.91 8.07
N THR A 191 -1.52 4.31 7.26
CA THR A 191 -1.26 5.13 6.06
C THR A 191 -0.67 6.48 6.41
N ARG A 192 -1.18 7.19 7.43
CA ARG A 192 -0.58 8.47 7.87
C ARG A 192 0.83 8.27 8.42
N ALA A 193 1.03 7.26 9.26
CA ALA A 193 2.35 6.96 9.81
C ALA A 193 3.35 6.55 8.73
N ASN A 194 2.91 5.85 7.68
CA ASN A 194 3.73 5.52 6.51
C ASN A 194 4.08 6.75 5.66
N GLN A 195 3.22 7.77 5.58
CA GLN A 195 3.58 9.03 4.90
C GLN A 195 4.74 9.75 5.60
N ASP A 196 4.76 9.72 6.93
CA ASP A 196 5.81 10.37 7.73
C ASP A 196 7.08 9.50 7.83
N LEU A 197 6.92 8.17 7.95
CA LEU A 197 8.00 7.21 8.19
C LEU A 197 7.77 5.93 7.35
N PRO A 198 8.00 5.99 6.03
CA PRO A 198 7.60 4.94 5.10
C PRO A 198 8.34 3.62 5.27
N ASP A 199 9.55 3.62 5.85
CA ASP A 199 10.30 2.39 6.10
C ASP A 199 9.91 1.70 7.43
N ASP A 200 9.25 2.44 8.33
CA ASP A 200 8.92 1.97 9.68
C ASP A 200 7.47 1.50 9.81
N TYR A 201 6.57 2.06 8.99
CA TYR A 201 5.15 1.74 9.03
C TYR A 201 4.70 1.14 7.70
N PRO A 202 3.79 0.17 7.72
CA PRO A 202 3.22 -0.36 6.51
C PRO A 202 2.22 0.60 5.87
N LEU A 203 2.02 0.47 4.57
CA LEU A 203 0.91 1.12 3.89
C LEU A 203 -0.33 0.19 3.96
N VAL A 204 -1.42 0.70 4.52
CA VAL A 204 -2.66 -0.06 4.74
C VAL A 204 -3.85 0.68 4.15
N HIS A 205 -4.58 0.06 3.24
CA HIS A 205 -5.74 0.70 2.59
C HIS A 205 -6.84 -0.32 2.33
N PHE A 206 -8.04 0.17 2.00
CA PHE A 206 -9.13 -0.66 1.52
C PHE A 206 -9.15 -0.71 0.00
N ASP A 207 -9.36 -1.91 -0.54
CA ASP A 207 -9.74 -2.18 -1.92
C ASP A 207 -11.11 -2.87 -1.92
N GLY A 208 -12.17 -2.09 -2.15
CA GLY A 208 -13.52 -2.54 -1.83
C GLY A 208 -13.68 -2.72 -0.32
N ASP A 209 -14.07 -3.92 0.10
CA ASP A 209 -14.14 -4.38 1.48
C ASP A 209 -12.88 -5.12 1.93
N THR A 210 -11.94 -5.42 1.03
CA THR A 210 -10.68 -6.07 1.40
C THR A 210 -9.73 -5.06 2.05
N LEU A 211 -9.20 -5.40 3.23
CA LEU A 211 -8.10 -4.67 3.85
C LEU A 211 -6.78 -5.13 3.23
N VAL A 212 -6.06 -4.22 2.58
CA VAL A 212 -4.79 -4.48 1.88
C VAL A 212 -3.62 -3.96 2.71
N HIS A 213 -2.64 -4.81 2.96
CA HIS A 213 -1.45 -4.53 3.73
C HIS A 213 -0.17 -4.68 2.89
N VAL A 214 0.52 -3.56 2.67
CA VAL A 214 1.78 -3.50 1.92
C VAL A 214 2.95 -3.42 2.90
N HIS A 215 3.71 -4.51 2.98
CA HIS A 215 4.89 -4.63 3.83
C HIS A 215 6.10 -4.00 3.16
N GLN A 216 6.54 -2.87 3.71
CA GLN A 216 7.61 -2.06 3.12
C GLN A 216 8.95 -2.80 3.07
N HIS A 217 9.24 -3.62 4.07
CA HIS A 217 10.47 -4.42 4.11
C HIS A 217 10.41 -5.71 3.26
N LEU A 218 9.22 -6.18 2.86
CA LEU A 218 9.05 -7.35 1.98
C LEU A 218 8.95 -7.01 0.50
N ARG A 219 8.75 -5.73 0.14
CA ARG A 219 8.57 -5.30 -1.27
C ARG A 219 9.68 -5.78 -2.21
N ALA A 220 10.89 -5.91 -1.66
CA ALA A 220 12.08 -6.39 -2.37
C ALA A 220 12.13 -7.90 -2.62
N ARG A 221 11.29 -8.70 -1.94
CA ARG A 221 11.28 -10.15 -2.11
C ARG A 221 10.60 -10.51 -3.43
N GLU A 222 11.22 -11.39 -4.20
CA GLU A 222 10.61 -11.96 -5.39
C GLU A 222 9.30 -12.67 -5.03
N GLY A 223 8.29 -12.52 -5.90
CA GLY A 223 6.97 -13.10 -5.73
C GLY A 223 6.11 -12.44 -4.65
N TYR A 224 6.62 -11.49 -3.86
CA TYR A 224 5.81 -10.82 -2.85
C TYR A 224 4.66 -10.03 -3.49
N LEU A 225 3.47 -10.18 -2.93
CA LEU A 225 2.29 -9.37 -3.23
C LEU A 225 1.72 -8.83 -1.91
N PRO A 226 1.04 -7.67 -1.93
CA PRO A 226 0.34 -7.15 -0.76
C PRO A 226 -0.58 -8.21 -0.16
N TRP A 227 -0.62 -8.27 1.16
CA TRP A 227 -1.55 -9.17 1.82
C TRP A 227 -2.94 -8.60 1.71
N ARG A 228 -3.90 -9.47 1.44
CA ARG A 228 -5.31 -9.15 1.26
C ARG A 228 -6.07 -9.87 2.36
N ILE A 229 -6.73 -9.09 3.21
CA ILE A 229 -7.49 -9.57 4.37
C ILE A 229 -8.96 -9.31 4.07
N GLU A 230 -9.64 -10.36 3.63
CA GLU A 230 -11.08 -10.30 3.40
C GLU A 230 -11.83 -10.25 4.74
N PRO A 231 -12.96 -9.54 4.81
CA PRO A 231 -13.81 -9.61 5.99
C PRO A 231 -14.37 -11.02 6.17
N GLY A 232 -14.49 -11.46 7.42
CA GLY A 232 -15.22 -12.67 7.78
C GLY A 232 -16.72 -12.52 7.52
N ALA A 233 -17.47 -13.60 7.73
CA ALA A 233 -18.93 -13.62 7.52
C ALA A 233 -19.69 -12.62 8.41
N ASP A 234 -19.10 -12.20 9.53
CA ASP A 234 -19.63 -11.19 10.45
C ASP A 234 -19.13 -9.75 10.13
N GLY A 235 -18.39 -9.59 9.02
CA GLY A 235 -17.78 -8.33 8.62
C GLY A 235 -16.49 -7.99 9.36
N THR A 236 -16.00 -8.84 10.27
CA THR A 236 -14.78 -8.56 11.04
C THR A 236 -13.51 -8.93 10.28
N TYR A 237 -12.42 -8.22 10.56
CA TYR A 237 -11.13 -8.41 9.92
C TYR A 237 -10.22 -9.18 10.85
N ARG A 238 -9.88 -10.42 10.49
CA ARG A 238 -8.94 -11.26 11.23
C ARG A 238 -7.53 -10.99 10.74
N ILE A 239 -6.67 -10.49 11.62
CA ILE A 239 -5.26 -10.24 11.35
C ILE A 239 -4.42 -11.24 12.15
N ASP A 240 -3.94 -12.27 11.47
CA ASP A 240 -3.16 -13.40 12.02
C ASP A 240 -1.70 -13.45 11.54
N SER A 241 -1.25 -12.33 10.96
CA SER A 241 0.10 -12.12 10.42
C SER A 241 1.17 -11.99 11.49
N ASP A 242 2.33 -12.59 11.27
CA ASP A 242 3.57 -12.29 12.02
C ASP A 242 4.11 -10.88 11.72
N GLU A 243 3.82 -10.36 10.53
CA GLU A 243 4.17 -8.99 10.16
C GLU A 243 3.31 -7.89 10.83
N TRP A 244 2.18 -8.25 11.44
CA TRP A 244 1.40 -7.33 12.26
C TRP A 244 1.74 -7.55 13.74
N ILE A 245 2.58 -6.68 14.30
CA ILE A 245 2.92 -6.75 15.72
C ILE A 245 1.89 -5.97 16.51
N PHE A 246 0.83 -6.66 16.94
CA PHE A 246 -0.08 -6.10 17.93
C PHE A 246 0.41 -6.34 19.35
N ARG A 247 0.40 -5.28 20.17
CA ARG A 247 0.63 -5.38 21.61
C ARG A 247 -0.64 -5.03 22.35
N MET A 248 -1.02 -5.84 23.33
CA MET A 248 -2.06 -5.45 24.28
C MET A 248 -1.57 -4.21 25.04
N ALA A 249 -2.34 -3.13 24.97
CA ALA A 249 -2.07 -1.96 25.77
C ALA A 249 -2.43 -2.30 27.22
N PRO A 250 -1.55 -2.00 28.20
CA PRO A 250 -1.93 -2.16 29.59
C PRO A 250 -3.16 -1.30 29.83
N ARG A 251 -4.26 -1.92 30.29
CA ARG A 251 -5.31 -1.16 30.97
C ARG A 251 -4.56 -0.35 32.03
N LYS A 252 -4.87 0.95 32.16
CA LYS A 252 -4.51 1.67 33.39
C LYS A 252 -5.23 0.98 34.53
N SER A 253 -4.67 -0.11 35.03
CA SER A 253 -4.93 -0.64 36.35
C SER A 253 -4.21 0.29 37.31
N GLU A 254 -4.93 0.81 38.29
CA GLU A 254 -4.31 1.23 39.52
C GLU A 254 -3.55 0.01 40.07
N GLY A 255 -2.22 0.03 39.93
CA GLY A 255 -1.33 -0.96 40.55
C GLY A 255 -1.05 -2.22 39.72
N ILE A 256 0.26 -2.48 39.62
CA ILE A 256 0.97 -3.71 39.23
C ILE A 256 1.05 -4.00 37.71
N PRO A 257 2.23 -3.79 37.07
CA PRO A 257 2.45 -4.15 35.69
C PRO A 257 2.66 -5.67 35.53
N PHE A 258 1.81 -6.33 34.73
CA PHE A 258 2.10 -7.64 34.16
C PHE A 258 2.83 -7.46 32.83
N SER A 259 4.13 -7.77 32.80
CA SER A 259 4.90 -7.87 31.56
C SER A 259 4.94 -9.31 31.08
N PHE A 260 4.24 -9.63 29.99
CA PHE A 260 4.53 -10.84 29.22
C PHE A 260 5.65 -10.53 28.22
N ARG A 261 6.78 -11.25 28.30
CA ARG A 261 7.73 -11.33 27.19
C ARG A 261 7.21 -12.36 26.19
N LEU A 262 6.67 -11.90 25.07
CA LEU A 262 6.53 -12.75 23.89
C LEU A 262 7.94 -12.99 23.30
N HIS A 263 8.18 -14.24 22.92
CA HIS A 263 9.44 -14.76 22.39
C HIS A 263 10.02 -13.86 21.29
N GLN A 264 11.25 -13.38 21.47
CA GLN A 264 12.07 -12.89 20.36
C GLN A 264 12.46 -14.10 19.50
N PRO A 265 12.27 -14.08 18.17
CA PRO A 265 12.93 -15.07 17.32
C PRO A 265 14.44 -14.86 17.44
N ARG A 266 15.16 -15.92 17.81
CA ARG A 266 16.62 -15.95 17.79
C ARG A 266 17.09 -15.55 16.39
N ARG A 267 17.89 -14.49 16.29
CA ARG A 267 18.71 -14.23 15.11
C ARG A 267 19.60 -15.44 14.89
N GLY A 268 19.28 -16.25 13.89
CA GLY A 268 20.22 -17.22 13.34
C GLY A 268 21.38 -16.44 12.75
N THR A 269 22.56 -16.63 13.31
CA THR A 269 23.84 -16.33 12.68
C THR A 269 23.94 -17.16 11.41
N TRP A 270 23.98 -16.49 10.25
CA TRP A 270 24.44 -17.13 9.02
C TRP A 270 25.96 -17.33 9.14
N ALA A 271 26.39 -18.57 9.00
CA ALA A 271 27.78 -18.96 8.76
C ALA A 271 28.11 -18.80 7.28
#